data_AF-A0A8X6XBY8-F1
#
_entry.id   AF-A0A8X6XBY8-F1
#
_cell.length_a   1.000
_cell.length_b   1.000
_cell.length_c   1.000
_cell.angle_alpha   90.00
_cell.angle_beta   90.00
_cell.angle_gamma   90.00
#
_symmetry.space_group_name_H-M   'P 1'
#
loop_
_entity.id
_entity.type
_entity.pdbx_description
1 polymer ?
#
loop_
_entity_poly.entity_id
_entity_poly.type
_entity_poly.pdbx_seq_one_letter_code
_entity_poly.pdbx_strand_id
1 'polypeptide(L)'
;MKNHHQLYKLSRNLEQAFSTIVFLLLCSQTLSMYIALSSYFATDAKAFTATLKWQSVPAMTVVPVGLISVAMYASKISKEVETMQENLQDLYNSSVMDIEPCRETLLIVRAMMNTKFPCLTAGSVFELKRGLILSVFGSLFTYGLLVINIKSD
;
A
#
# COMPACT_ATOMS: atom_id res chain seq x y z
N MET A 1 11.72 5.19 -25.64
CA MET A 1 12.75 5.17 -24.58
C MET A 1 12.63 6.30 -23.55
N LYS A 2 12.58 7.58 -23.95
CA LYS A 2 12.57 8.73 -23.01
C LYS A 2 11.45 8.65 -21.95
N ASN A 3 10.24 8.28 -22.39
CA ASN A 3 9.09 8.13 -21.49
C ASN A 3 9.25 6.95 -20.49
N HIS A 4 9.82 5.82 -20.92
CA HIS A 4 10.04 4.65 -20.04
C HIS A 4 11.12 4.93 -18.99
N HIS A 5 12.19 5.64 -19.36
CA HIS A 5 13.21 6.09 -18.42
C HIS A 5 12.64 7.10 -17.41
N GLN A 6 11.79 8.03 -17.87
CA GLN A 6 11.10 8.97 -16.99
C GLN A 6 10.13 8.26 -16.03
N LEU A 7 9.38 7.26 -16.50
CA LEU A 7 8.49 6.45 -15.68
C LEU A 7 9.25 5.69 -14.60
N TYR A 8 10.38 5.08 -14.97
CA TYR A 8 11.26 4.38 -14.03
C TYR A 8 11.82 5.34 -12.98
N LYS A 9 12.33 6.50 -13.40
CA LYS A 9 12.86 7.53 -12.50
C LYS A 9 11.77 8.07 -11.56
N LEU A 10 10.57 8.28 -12.08
CA LEU A 10 9.42 8.73 -11.29
C LEU A 10 9.05 7.68 -10.24
N SER A 11 8.86 6.42 -10.66
CA SER A 11 8.51 5.29 -9.77
C SER A 11 9.54 5.12 -8.65
N ARG A 12 10.84 5.18 -8.97
CA ARG A 12 11.92 5.10 -7.98
C ARG A 12 11.93 6.28 -7.01
N ASN A 13 11.77 7.51 -7.51
CA ASN A 13 11.71 8.68 -6.64
C ASN A 13 10.49 8.64 -5.73
N LEU A 14 9.37 8.13 -6.23
CA LEU A 14 8.12 7.98 -5.50
C LEU A 14 8.26 6.92 -4.41
N GLU A 15 8.86 5.76 -4.71
CA GLU A 15 9.19 4.76 -3.71
C GLU A 15 10.10 5.34 -2.62
N GLN A 16 11.21 5.99 -3.00
CA GLN A 16 12.18 6.53 -2.04
C GLN A 16 11.58 7.61 -1.13
N ALA A 17 10.71 8.47 -1.66
CA ALA A 17 10.07 9.52 -0.88
C ALA A 17 8.92 8.98 0.00
N PHE A 18 8.09 8.10 -0.55
CA PHE A 18 6.89 7.64 0.14
C PHE A 18 7.15 6.47 1.08
N SER A 19 8.18 5.65 0.87
CA SER A 19 8.37 4.41 1.64
C SER A 19 8.46 4.68 3.15
N THR A 20 9.31 5.61 3.57
CA THR A 20 9.45 5.98 4.99
C THR A 20 8.20 6.71 5.52
N ILE A 21 7.62 7.60 4.72
CA ILE A 21 6.43 8.38 5.12
C ILE A 21 5.24 7.44 5.36
N VAL A 22 5.00 6.51 4.44
CA VAL A 22 3.90 5.53 4.53
C VAL A 22 4.13 4.57 5.69
N PHE A 23 5.38 4.17 5.96
CA PHE A 23 5.70 3.37 7.14
C PHE A 23 5.38 4.09 8.46
N LEU A 24 5.86 5.33 8.61
CA LEU A 24 5.59 6.12 9.81
C LEU A 24 4.10 6.40 9.97
N LEU A 25 3.40 6.67 8.87
CA LEU A 25 1.95 6.85 8.86
C LEU A 25 1.24 5.55 9.28
N LEU A 26 1.61 4.40 8.71
CA LEU A 26 1.10 3.09 9.13
C LEU A 26 1.27 2.87 10.63
N CYS A 27 2.49 3.02 11.15
CA CYS A 27 2.76 2.84 12.57
C CYS A 27 1.95 3.80 13.45
N SER A 28 1.94 5.09 13.11
CA SER A 28 1.21 6.11 13.87
C SER A 28 -0.28 5.82 13.89
N GLN A 29 -0.86 5.45 12.75
CA GLN A 29 -2.30 5.24 12.65
C GLN A 29 -2.74 3.93 13.31
N THR A 30 -1.96 2.86 13.19
CA THR A 30 -2.23 1.62 13.93
C THR A 30 -2.16 1.84 15.44
N LEU A 31 -1.19 2.64 15.91
CA LEU A 31 -1.11 3.03 17.31
C LEU A 31 -2.32 3.88 17.75
N SER A 32 -2.71 4.88 16.95
CA SER A 32 -3.90 5.71 17.22
C SER A 32 -5.18 4.88 17.29
N MET A 33 -5.35 3.90 16.39
CA MET A 33 -6.48 2.96 16.46
C MET A 33 -6.45 2.12 17.72
N TYR A 34 -5.29 1.60 18.11
CA TYR A 34 -5.15 0.81 19.33
C TYR A 34 -5.48 1.63 20.58
N ILE A 35 -5.02 2.88 20.64
CA ILE A 35 -5.35 3.81 21.74
C ILE A 35 -6.84 4.12 21.76
N ALA A 36 -7.45 4.40 20.61
CA ALA A 36 -8.88 4.67 20.49
C ALA A 36 -9.72 3.45 20.94
N LEU A 37 -9.27 2.25 20.57
CA LEU A 37 -9.92 0.99 20.94
C LEU A 37 -9.76 0.72 22.44
N SER A 38 -8.55 0.87 22.98
CA SER A 38 -8.25 0.68 24.39
C SER A 38 -8.98 1.69 25.27
N SER A 39 -9.04 2.97 24.87
CA SER A 39 -9.78 4.00 25.60
C SER A 39 -11.28 3.72 25.56
N TYR A 40 -11.83 3.33 24.41
CA TYR A 40 -13.23 2.93 24.29
C TYR A 40 -13.59 1.79 25.25
N PHE A 41 -12.73 0.78 25.38
CA PHE A 41 -12.96 -0.35 26.29
C PHE A 41 -12.63 -0.06 27.75
N ALA A 42 -11.66 0.80 28.05
CA ALA A 42 -11.22 1.09 29.41
C ALA A 42 -12.20 1.98 30.17
N THR A 43 -12.87 2.93 29.51
CA THR A 43 -13.82 3.84 30.16
C THR A 43 -15.21 3.24 30.29
N ASP A 44 -15.78 3.32 31.50
CA ASP A 44 -17.19 3.08 31.75
C ASP A 44 -18.06 4.01 30.88
N ALA A 45 -19.17 3.51 30.34
CA ALA A 45 -20.01 4.22 29.37
C ALA A 45 -20.54 5.59 29.86
N LYS A 46 -20.48 5.83 31.18
CA LYS A 46 -20.89 7.08 31.86
C LYS A 46 -19.79 8.15 31.94
N ALA A 47 -18.52 7.80 31.72
CA ALA A 47 -17.38 8.72 31.79
C ALA A 47 -16.97 9.31 30.43
N PHE A 48 -17.63 8.91 29.34
CA PHE A 48 -17.35 9.40 27.99
C PHE A 48 -17.81 10.85 27.83
N THR A 49 -16.91 11.79 28.09
CA THR A 49 -17.13 13.22 27.85
C THR A 49 -17.31 13.47 26.35
N ALA A 50 -18.16 14.43 25.98
CA ALA A 50 -18.42 14.79 24.58
C ALA A 50 -17.12 15.10 23.79
N THR A 51 -16.12 15.65 24.48
CA THR A 51 -14.77 15.92 23.98
C THR A 51 -14.04 14.65 23.53
N LEU A 52 -14.13 13.57 24.31
CA LEU A 52 -13.49 12.28 23.99
C LEU A 52 -14.17 11.60 22.78
N LYS A 53 -15.49 11.69 22.68
CA LYS A 53 -16.23 11.20 21.49
C LYS A 53 -15.80 11.93 20.22
N TRP A 54 -15.68 13.26 20.27
CA TRP A 54 -15.34 14.06 19.10
C TRP A 54 -13.90 13.86 18.63
N GLN A 55 -12.99 13.49 19.52
CA GLN A 55 -11.60 13.18 19.19
C GLN A 55 -11.43 11.74 18.65
N SER A 56 -12.21 10.78 19.18
CA SER A 56 -12.11 9.38 18.79
C SER A 56 -12.78 9.06 17.45
N VAL A 57 -13.86 9.77 17.07
CA VAL A 57 -14.57 9.52 15.80
C VAL A 57 -13.68 9.74 14.56
N PRO A 58 -12.95 10.87 14.42
CA PRO A 58 -12.02 11.07 13.31
C PRO A 58 -10.88 10.04 13.30
N ALA A 59 -10.36 9.69 14.49
CA ALA A 59 -9.30 8.69 14.63
C ALA A 59 -9.74 7.28 14.22
N MET A 60 -11.03 6.95 14.39
CA MET A 60 -11.59 5.66 13.98
C MET A 60 -12.12 5.63 12.54
N THR A 61 -12.33 6.77 11.89
CA THR A 61 -12.98 6.83 10.56
C THR A 61 -12.12 7.50 9.48
N VAL A 62 -11.71 8.75 9.69
CA VAL A 62 -10.96 9.54 8.69
C VAL A 62 -9.55 9.00 8.49
N VAL A 63 -8.90 8.62 9.59
CA VAL A 63 -7.58 8.00 9.61
C VAL A 63 -7.52 6.69 8.81
N PRO A 64 -8.38 5.67 9.06
CA PRO A 64 -8.39 4.45 8.27
C PRO A 64 -8.66 4.71 6.79
N VAL A 65 -9.58 5.62 6.47
CA VAL A 65 -9.95 5.94 5.08
C VAL A 65 -8.76 6.54 4.32
N GLY A 66 -8.01 7.44 4.95
CA GLY A 66 -6.76 7.97 4.37
C GLY A 66 -5.73 6.88 4.11
N LEU A 67 -5.64 5.91 5.00
CA LEU A 67 -4.67 4.80 4.88
C LEU A 67 -5.07 3.80 3.79
N ILE A 68 -6.37 3.44 3.75
CA ILE A 68 -6.95 2.58 2.73
C ILE A 68 -6.74 3.21 1.35
N SER A 69 -7.03 4.51 1.21
CA SER A 69 -6.87 5.20 -0.07
C SER A 69 -5.41 5.20 -0.54
N VAL A 70 -4.44 5.57 0.30
CA VAL A 70 -3.01 5.53 -0.06
C VAL A 70 -2.56 4.13 -0.47
N ALA A 71 -2.94 3.11 0.29
CA ALA A 71 -2.58 1.73 -0.01
C ALA A 71 -3.28 1.19 -1.27
N MET A 72 -4.53 1.58 -1.53
CA MET A 72 -5.23 1.25 -2.78
C MET A 72 -4.58 1.90 -4.00
N TYR A 73 -4.19 3.18 -3.91
CA TYR A 73 -3.50 3.88 -4.99
C TYR A 73 -2.11 3.30 -5.25
N ALA A 74 -1.33 3.04 -4.20
CA ALA A 74 -0.01 2.39 -4.31
C ALA A 74 -0.11 1.00 -4.95
N SER A 75 -1.11 0.21 -4.55
CA SER A 75 -1.38 -1.09 -5.16
C SER A 75 -1.82 -0.97 -6.62
N LYS A 76 -2.60 0.05 -6.98
CA LYS A 76 -3.01 0.30 -8.38
C LYS A 76 -1.80 0.64 -9.25
N ILE A 77 -0.91 1.51 -8.77
CA ILE A 77 0.33 1.86 -9.49
C ILE A 77 1.17 0.60 -9.72
N SER A 78 1.33 -0.25 -8.70
CA SER A 78 2.09 -1.50 -8.83
C SER A 78 1.46 -2.44 -9.86
N LYS A 79 0.12 -2.52 -9.90
CA LYS A 79 -0.61 -3.32 -10.89
C LYS A 79 -0.45 -2.78 -12.32
N GLU A 80 -0.55 -1.47 -12.52
CA GLU A 80 -0.36 -0.86 -13.84
C GLU A 80 1.06 -1.09 -14.37
N VAL A 81 2.06 -1.07 -13.48
CA VAL A 81 3.46 -1.41 -13.81
C VAL A 81 3.61 -2.88 -14.22
N GLU A 82 2.96 -3.79 -13.51
CA GLU A 82 2.92 -5.23 -13.84
C GLU A 82 2.25 -5.46 -15.21
N THR A 83 1.08 -4.86 -15.44
CA THR A 83 0.39 -4.92 -16.75
C THR A 83 1.24 -4.31 -17.88
N MET A 84 2.01 -3.25 -17.60
CA MET A 84 2.94 -2.70 -18.59
C MET A 84 4.06 -3.69 -18.94
N GLN A 85 4.57 -4.47 -17.97
CA GLN A 85 5.55 -5.52 -18.21
C GLN A 85 4.97 -6.70 -18.99
N GLU A 86 3.74 -7.13 -18.67
CA GLU A 86 3.01 -8.15 -19.43
C GLU A 86 2.80 -7.74 -20.89
N ASN A 87 2.33 -6.51 -21.13
CA ASN A 87 2.16 -5.97 -22.47
C ASN A 87 3.48 -5.90 -23.25
N LEU A 88 4.58 -5.54 -22.60
CA LEU A 88 5.92 -5.55 -23.21
C LEU A 88 6.36 -6.97 -23.59
N GLN A 89 6.02 -7.96 -22.75
CA GLN A 89 6.31 -9.36 -23.01
C GLN A 89 5.50 -9.92 -24.18
N ASP A 90 4.22 -9.56 -24.30
CA ASP A 90 3.38 -9.91 -25.44
C ASP A 90 3.88 -9.26 -26.74
N LEU A 91 4.33 -8.01 -26.67
CA LEU A 91 4.95 -7.29 -27.79
C LEU A 91 6.26 -7.97 -28.23
N TYR A 92 7.07 -8.43 -27.27
CA TYR A 92 8.27 -9.19 -27.55
C TYR A 92 7.94 -10.52 -28.24
N ASN A 93 7.00 -11.29 -27.69
CA ASN A 93 6.60 -12.59 -28.22
C ASN A 93 6.03 -12.48 -29.64
N SER A 94 5.18 -11.48 -29.89
CA SER A 94 4.63 -11.23 -31.23
C SER A 94 5.70 -10.77 -32.22
N SER A 95 6.63 -9.90 -31.81
CA SER A 95 7.71 -9.40 -32.68
C SER A 95 8.76 -10.47 -33.00
N VAL A 96 8.99 -11.45 -32.12
CA VAL A 96 9.89 -12.59 -32.39
C VAL A 96 9.27 -13.57 -33.39
N MET A 97 7.93 -13.66 -33.41
CA MET A 97 7.20 -14.52 -34.33
C MET A 97 7.00 -13.93 -35.73
N ASP A 98 7.35 -12.66 -35.93
CA ASP A 98 7.24 -12.00 -37.22
C ASP A 98 8.33 -12.50 -38.19
N ILE A 99 8.00 -12.54 -39.49
CA ILE A 99 8.87 -13.14 -40.54
C ILE A 99 10.19 -12.35 -40.70
N GLU A 100 10.17 -11.05 -40.37
CA GLU A 100 11.33 -10.17 -40.47
C GLU A 100 11.43 -9.30 -39.22
N PRO A 101 11.94 -9.85 -38.10
CA PRO A 101 11.95 -9.15 -36.83
C PRO A 101 12.88 -7.94 -36.89
N CYS A 102 12.36 -6.75 -36.58
CA CYS A 102 13.18 -5.57 -36.42
C CYS A 102 14.10 -5.75 -35.20
N ARG A 103 15.35 -6.12 -35.46
CA ARG A 103 16.35 -6.49 -34.44
C ARG A 103 16.61 -5.38 -33.43
N GLU A 104 16.55 -4.11 -33.87
CA GLU A 104 16.63 -2.95 -32.98
C GLU A 104 15.43 -2.89 -32.03
N THR A 105 14.21 -3.05 -32.53
CA THR A 105 13.00 -3.04 -31.70
C THR A 105 13.02 -4.15 -30.65
N LEU A 106 13.46 -5.36 -31.02
CA LEU A 106 13.61 -6.48 -30.08
C LEU A 106 14.64 -6.22 -28.98
N LEU A 107 15.78 -5.64 -29.32
CA LEU A 107 16.80 -5.24 -28.33
C LEU A 107 16.25 -4.20 -27.35
N ILE A 108 15.48 -3.25 -27.86
CA ILE A 108 14.89 -2.16 -27.09
C ILE A 108 13.80 -2.69 -26.14
N VAL A 109 12.90 -3.56 -26.63
CA VAL A 109 11.86 -4.20 -25.79
C VAL A 109 12.49 -5.09 -24.74
N ARG A 110 13.51 -5.88 -25.10
CA ARG A 110 14.26 -6.72 -24.15
C ARG A 110 14.95 -5.87 -23.07
N ALA A 111 15.52 -4.72 -23.44
CA ALA A 111 16.12 -3.80 -22.47
C ALA A 111 15.04 -3.22 -21.51
N MET A 112 13.84 -2.90 -22.01
CA MET A 112 12.73 -2.45 -21.18
C MET A 112 12.22 -3.54 -20.23
N MET A 113 12.06 -4.79 -20.70
CA MET A 113 11.69 -5.93 -19.86
C MET A 113 12.72 -6.22 -18.75
N ASN A 114 14.01 -6.09 -19.05
CA ASN A 114 15.07 -6.27 -18.05
C ASN A 114 15.08 -5.15 -16.99
N THR A 115 14.35 -4.06 -17.21
CA THR A 115 14.25 -2.97 -16.24
C THR A 115 13.18 -3.32 -15.19
N LYS A 116 13.61 -3.77 -14.01
CA LYS A 116 12.71 -4.01 -12.88
C LYS A 116 12.26 -2.69 -12.28
N PHE A 117 10.97 -2.38 -12.37
CA PHE A 117 10.39 -1.25 -11.65
C PHE A 117 10.37 -1.55 -10.15
N PRO A 118 10.66 -0.56 -9.29
CA PRO A 118 10.56 -0.74 -7.85
C PRO A 118 9.10 -0.93 -7.45
N CYS A 119 8.84 -1.98 -6.67
CA CYS A 119 7.57 -2.15 -5.99
C CYS A 119 7.45 -1.09 -4.89
N LEU A 120 6.26 -0.49 -4.74
CA LEU A 120 6.00 0.44 -3.64
C LEU A 120 6.02 -0.33 -2.31
N THR A 121 7.03 -0.05 -1.50
CA THR A 121 7.18 -0.57 -0.14
C THR A 121 6.88 0.51 0.90
N ALA A 122 6.45 0.10 2.08
CA ALA A 122 6.43 0.92 3.28
C ALA A 122 7.64 0.52 4.15
N GLY A 123 8.63 1.41 4.20
CA GLY A 123 9.85 1.28 4.99
C GLY A 123 10.71 0.08 4.61
N SER A 124 10.61 -0.43 3.38
CA SER A 124 11.21 -1.71 2.92
C SER A 124 10.75 -2.98 3.65
N VAL A 125 9.90 -2.86 4.66
CA VAL A 125 9.40 -3.99 5.47
C VAL A 125 8.12 -4.57 4.88
N PHE A 126 7.28 -3.70 4.31
CA PHE A 126 5.93 -4.05 3.92
C PHE A 126 5.67 -3.68 2.47
N GLU A 127 5.33 -4.64 1.60
CA GLU A 127 4.83 -4.30 0.28
C GLU A 127 3.41 -3.71 0.40
N LEU A 128 3.17 -2.57 -0.26
CA LEU A 128 1.85 -1.92 -0.31
C LEU A 128 0.90 -2.68 -1.24
N LYS A 129 0.55 -3.90 -0.83
CA LYS A 129 -0.48 -4.74 -1.46
C LYS A 129 -1.80 -4.55 -0.73
N ARG A 130 -2.92 -4.73 -1.46
CA ARG A 130 -4.28 -4.70 -0.87
C ARG A 130 -4.43 -5.64 0.35
N GLY A 131 -3.71 -6.76 0.37
CA GLY A 131 -3.73 -7.71 1.49
C GLY A 131 -3.18 -7.14 2.80
N LEU A 132 -2.30 -6.15 2.75
CA LEU A 132 -1.73 -5.55 3.95
C LEU A 132 -2.77 -4.80 4.78
N ILE A 133 -3.66 -4.06 4.11
CA ILE A 133 -4.77 -3.37 4.78
C ILE A 133 -5.65 -4.39 5.52
N LEU A 134 -6.00 -5.48 4.83
CA LEU A 134 -6.85 -6.54 5.40
C LEU A 134 -6.19 -7.18 6.63
N SER A 135 -4.86 -7.38 6.57
CA SER A 135 -4.08 -7.91 7.68
C SER A 135 -4.03 -6.95 8.87
N VAL A 136 -3.83 -5.65 8.64
CA VAL A 136 -3.85 -4.62 9.71
C VAL A 136 -5.23 -4.55 10.37
N PHE A 137 -6.31 -4.46 9.60
CA PHE A 137 -7.67 -4.47 10.14
C PHE A 137 -8.01 -5.78 10.86
N GLY A 138 -7.63 -6.92 10.28
CA GLY A 138 -7.80 -8.23 10.90
C GLY A 138 -7.09 -8.31 12.25
N SER A 139 -5.84 -7.86 12.33
CA SER A 139 -5.08 -7.83 13.58
C SER A 139 -5.75 -6.96 14.64
N LEU A 140 -6.18 -5.75 14.27
CA LEU A 140 -6.90 -4.84 15.17
C LEU A 140 -8.20 -5.44 15.70
N PHE A 141 -8.95 -6.12 14.83
CA PHE A 141 -10.18 -6.79 15.22
C PHE A 141 -9.91 -7.97 16.17
N THR A 142 -8.94 -8.83 15.85
CA THR A 142 -8.56 -9.98 16.67
C THR A 142 -8.04 -9.55 18.04
N TYR A 143 -7.08 -8.62 18.10
CA TYR A 143 -6.57 -8.11 19.37
C TYR A 143 -7.63 -7.34 20.15
N GLY A 144 -8.49 -6.59 19.47
CA GLY A 144 -9.63 -5.91 20.08
C GLY A 144 -10.58 -6.87 20.79
N LEU A 145 -11.00 -7.94 20.10
CA LEU A 145 -11.84 -8.98 20.68
C LEU A 145 -11.16 -9.70 21.85
N LEU A 146 -9.86 -9.96 21.74
CA LEU A 146 -9.09 -10.63 22.79
C LEU A 146 -9.05 -9.79 24.08
N VAL A 147 -8.88 -8.47 23.95
CA VAL A 147 -8.94 -7.54 25.09
C VAL A 147 -10.33 -7.49 25.72
N ILE A 148 -11.41 -7.52 24.91
CA ILE A 148 -12.78 -7.60 25.42
C ILE A 148 -12.97 -8.89 26.23
N ASN A 149 -12.53 -10.02 25.68
CA ASN A 149 -12.76 -11.32 26.27
C ASN A 149 -12.02 -11.47 27.61
N ILE A 150 -10.80 -10.92 27.73
CA ILE A 150 -10.04 -10.91 28.99
C ILE A 150 -10.68 -9.99 30.05
N LYS A 151 -11.32 -8.89 29.65
CA LYS A 151 -11.98 -7.96 30.60
C LYS A 151 -13.33 -8.48 31.12
N SER A 152 -13.90 -9.50 30.48
CA SER A 152 -15.21 -10.05 30.82
C SER A 152 -15.17 -11.16 31.89
N ASP A 153 -13.98 -11.54 32.35
CA ASP A 153 -13.72 -12.35 33.57
C ASP A 153 -13.35 -11.44 34.76
#